data_AF-A0A2Z5FTM6-F1
#
_entry.id   AF-A0A2Z5FTM6-F1
#
_cell.length_a   1.000
_cell.length_b   1.000
_cell.length_c   1.000
_cell.angle_alpha   90.00
_cell.angle_beta   90.00
_cell.angle_gamma   90.00
#
_symmetry.space_group_name_H-M   'P 1'
#
loop_
_entity.id
_entity.type
_entity.pdbx_description
1 polymer ?
#
loop_
_entity_poly.entity_id
_entity_poly.type
_entity_poly.pdbx_seq_one_letter_code
_entity_poly.pdbx_strand_id
1 'polypeptide(L)'
;MTAAALFIHGYHLGVDDSGIYLPAVKRIIDPRLYPFGADFFEAHARLSQFAAVIGWSARVTHLTADFTIFLWYTGTVFAFLLACWQLASVCFDSPHARWSALLSMTGLLTLPAAGTALVLMDPFLTARSASTPLTIFALTACLSRRPGLAFFWIILATLVHPLMAVYTAALLAILLLSSRRTAAEQGDSSARKQAVLVGSLAPQSFNFAPVSPEYRRVLDMRSFLFLSRWRWFEWAGLAVPMLFLFWTSRNPPRGATSAYGRLAQAATILGVVSTLTGCVFSASSSFDNFARLQPLRTFQLIYIVFFILLGGVLGEYVLERRYWLWIGTFAALWIGMFLLQRSAYPNSRHLEWPGATPANPWVAAFLWVRSNTPLDAVFALDPDYIALPGEDSHVFRAIAERSALTDVYKDAGVVSLFPQLAPEWSREQQAQQGWKQFQLVDFQRLAEQYPVTWVIVQGLPAGGLVCPYRNAAVAVCRIPGAAGLGVRFPPS
;
A
#
# COMPACT_ATOMS: atom_id res chain seq x y z
N MET A 1 5.61 -14.80 -16.65
CA MET A 1 4.50 -14.00 -16.08
C MET A 1 4.99 -12.82 -15.26
N THR A 2 5.91 -12.99 -14.30
CA THR A 2 6.49 -11.85 -13.54
C THR A 2 7.05 -10.75 -14.44
N ALA A 3 7.86 -11.08 -15.44
CA ALA A 3 8.37 -10.08 -16.39
C ALA A 3 7.24 -9.37 -17.15
N ALA A 4 6.20 -10.09 -17.58
CA ALA A 4 5.03 -9.50 -18.22
C ALA A 4 4.30 -8.53 -17.28
N ALA A 5 4.10 -8.91 -16.01
CA ALA A 5 3.52 -8.02 -15.01
C ALA A 5 4.33 -6.73 -14.84
N LEU A 6 5.66 -6.81 -14.82
CA LEU A 6 6.52 -5.62 -14.78
C LEU A 6 6.34 -4.74 -16.04
N PHE A 7 6.24 -5.33 -17.23
CA PHE A 7 6.03 -4.56 -18.47
C PHE A 7 4.62 -3.98 -18.63
N ILE A 8 3.61 -4.57 -17.99
CA ILE A 8 2.24 -4.08 -18.00
C ILE A 8 2.05 -2.99 -16.95
N HIS A 9 2.55 -3.24 -15.73
CA HIS A 9 2.24 -2.39 -14.58
C HIS A 9 3.32 -1.36 -14.29
N GLY A 10 4.54 -1.57 -14.77
CA GLY A 10 5.67 -0.71 -14.49
C GLY A 10 6.30 -0.98 -13.12
N TYR A 11 7.28 -0.15 -12.79
CA TYR A 11 7.92 -0.08 -11.49
C TYR A 11 8.32 1.37 -11.24
N HIS A 12 7.84 1.92 -10.12
CA HIS A 12 8.04 3.32 -9.76
C HIS A 12 8.67 3.40 -8.37
N LEU A 13 9.91 3.87 -8.28
CA LEU A 13 10.61 3.92 -6.99
C LEU A 13 10.12 5.14 -6.22
N GLY A 14 9.80 4.98 -4.94
CA GLY A 14 9.55 6.13 -4.06
C GLY A 14 8.21 6.83 -4.27
N VAL A 15 7.28 6.26 -5.05
CA VAL A 15 5.92 6.80 -5.18
C VAL A 15 5.00 6.37 -4.05
N ASP A 16 3.99 7.20 -3.78
CA ASP A 16 2.89 6.90 -2.88
C ASP A 16 3.37 6.42 -1.48
N ASP A 17 2.90 5.27 -0.99
CA ASP A 17 3.19 4.77 0.35
C ASP A 17 4.66 4.35 0.51
N SER A 18 5.44 4.32 -0.58
CA SER A 18 6.91 4.22 -0.50
C SER A 18 7.51 5.32 0.38
N GLY A 19 6.86 6.48 0.46
CA GLY A 19 7.20 7.58 1.37
C GLY A 19 7.21 7.21 2.84
N ILE A 20 6.45 6.18 3.24
CA ILE A 20 6.37 5.68 4.60
C ILE A 20 7.33 4.50 4.78
N TYR A 21 7.41 3.61 3.79
CA TYR A 21 8.16 2.37 3.93
C TYR A 21 9.67 2.52 3.64
N LEU A 22 10.04 3.25 2.59
CA LEU A 22 11.43 3.30 2.13
C LEU A 22 12.34 4.14 3.04
N PRO A 23 11.91 5.27 3.64
CA PRO A 23 12.74 5.96 4.62
C PRO A 23 13.12 5.07 5.81
N ALA A 24 12.20 4.24 6.30
CA ALA A 24 12.48 3.27 7.36
C ALA A 24 13.53 2.23 6.93
N VAL A 25 13.39 1.66 5.72
CA VAL A 25 14.39 0.73 5.14
C VAL A 25 15.75 1.41 5.04
N LYS A 26 15.80 2.62 4.50
CA LYS A 26 17.04 3.37 4.28
C LYS A 26 17.69 3.79 5.59
N ARG A 27 16.92 4.13 6.62
CA ARG A 27 17.45 4.42 7.96
C ARG A 27 18.07 3.17 8.62
N ILE A 28 17.53 1.99 8.35
CA ILE A 28 18.15 0.72 8.79
C ILE A 28 19.46 0.49 8.05
N ILE A 29 19.60 0.92 6.79
CA ILE A 29 20.85 0.84 6.03
C ILE A 29 21.87 1.84 6.57
N ASP A 30 21.52 3.13 6.65
CA ASP A 30 22.31 4.22 7.24
C ASP A 30 21.52 4.94 8.36
N PRO A 31 21.85 4.70 9.64
CA PRO A 31 21.14 5.29 10.79
C PRO A 31 21.22 6.81 10.89
N ARG A 32 22.15 7.45 10.16
CA ARG A 32 22.32 8.91 10.15
C ARG A 32 21.24 9.62 9.33
N LEU A 33 20.51 8.89 8.48
CA LEU A 33 19.44 9.45 7.67
C LEU A 33 18.24 9.88 8.51
N TYR A 34 17.62 10.97 8.07
CA TYR A 34 16.40 11.55 8.62
C TYR A 34 16.50 11.96 10.11
N PRO A 35 17.43 12.86 10.50
CA PRO A 35 17.51 13.33 11.89
C PRO A 35 16.30 14.16 12.35
N PHE A 36 15.40 14.53 11.44
CA PHE A 36 14.19 15.29 11.72
C PHE A 36 12.96 14.62 11.10
N GLY A 37 11.82 14.66 11.79
CA GLY A 37 10.53 14.17 11.28
C GLY A 37 10.43 12.65 11.12
N ALA A 38 11.34 11.87 11.74
CA ALA A 38 11.37 10.43 11.55
C ALA A 38 10.14 9.70 12.11
N ASP A 39 9.47 10.27 13.10
CA ASP A 39 8.26 9.70 13.71
C ASP A 39 7.15 9.45 12.67
N PHE A 40 7.10 10.26 11.60
CA PHE A 40 6.13 10.12 10.52
C PHE A 40 6.30 8.84 9.69
N PHE A 41 7.45 8.18 9.71
CA PHE A 41 7.58 6.86 9.09
C PHE A 41 7.90 5.74 10.10
N GLU A 42 8.55 6.07 11.21
CA GLU A 42 8.89 5.07 12.24
C GLU A 42 7.68 4.55 12.99
N ALA A 43 6.65 5.38 13.22
CA ALA A 43 5.42 4.92 13.86
C ALA A 43 4.82 3.70 13.13
N HIS A 44 4.86 3.72 11.79
CA HIS A 44 4.48 2.58 10.95
C HIS A 44 5.52 1.45 11.02
N ALA A 45 6.80 1.79 10.85
CA ALA A 45 7.87 0.80 10.76
C ALA A 45 7.94 -0.10 12.00
N ARG A 46 7.74 0.47 13.20
CA ARG A 46 7.82 -0.26 14.48
C ARG A 46 6.73 -1.33 14.67
N LEU A 47 5.65 -1.28 13.89
CA LEU A 47 4.60 -2.30 13.94
C LEU A 47 4.94 -3.57 13.14
N SER A 48 6.05 -3.60 12.39
CA SER A 48 6.39 -4.73 11.53
C SER A 48 7.90 -4.95 11.41
N GLN A 49 8.27 -6.13 10.91
CA GLN A 49 9.64 -6.49 10.56
C GLN A 49 9.98 -6.18 9.10
N PHE A 50 9.04 -5.61 8.33
CA PHE A 50 9.19 -5.39 6.89
C PHE A 50 10.44 -4.55 6.56
N ALA A 51 10.57 -3.38 7.19
CA ALA A 51 11.70 -2.49 6.93
C ALA A 51 13.04 -3.15 7.35
N ALA A 52 13.02 -3.88 8.47
CA ALA A 52 14.19 -4.57 9.00
C ALA A 52 14.70 -5.68 8.06
N VAL A 53 13.80 -6.53 7.56
CA VAL A 53 14.17 -7.61 6.64
C VAL A 53 14.82 -7.06 5.37
N ILE A 54 14.23 -6.02 4.77
CA ILE A 54 14.76 -5.42 3.55
C ILE A 54 16.07 -4.67 3.83
N GLY A 55 16.12 -3.83 4.86
CA GLY A 55 17.31 -3.05 5.21
C GLY A 55 18.51 -3.94 5.56
N TRP A 56 18.30 -5.00 6.35
CA TRP A 56 19.36 -5.97 6.64
C TRP A 56 19.77 -6.77 5.40
N SER A 57 18.85 -7.11 4.50
CA SER A 57 19.21 -7.78 3.26
C SER A 57 20.14 -6.92 2.38
N ALA A 58 19.93 -5.60 2.34
CA ALA A 58 20.85 -4.68 1.64
C ALA A 58 22.23 -4.68 2.30
N ARG A 59 22.29 -4.63 3.63
CA ARG A 59 23.57 -4.67 4.38
C ARG A 59 24.35 -5.97 4.18
N VAL A 60 23.67 -7.11 4.19
CA VAL A 60 24.29 -8.43 4.01
C VAL A 60 24.74 -8.68 2.58
N THR A 61 23.95 -8.23 1.59
CA THR A 61 24.28 -8.41 0.17
C THR A 61 25.20 -7.33 -0.39
N HIS A 62 25.43 -6.25 0.37
CA HIS A 62 26.15 -5.05 -0.05
C HIS A 62 25.57 -4.38 -1.32
N LEU A 63 24.31 -4.66 -1.66
CA LEU A 63 23.61 -3.99 -2.75
C LEU A 63 23.18 -2.57 -2.32
N THR A 64 23.07 -1.67 -3.30
CA THR A 64 22.48 -0.35 -3.03
C THR A 64 21.01 -0.49 -2.61
N ALA A 65 20.50 0.50 -1.87
CA ALA A 65 19.13 0.49 -1.39
C ALA A 65 18.13 0.32 -2.55
N ASP A 66 18.30 1.11 -3.62
CA ASP A 66 17.38 1.12 -4.77
C ASP A 66 17.37 -0.23 -5.51
N PHE A 67 18.54 -0.88 -5.69
CA PHE A 67 18.59 -2.24 -6.24
C PHE A 67 17.94 -3.28 -5.32
N THR A 68 18.18 -3.19 -4.00
CA THR A 68 17.57 -4.11 -3.03
C THR A 68 16.05 -4.01 -3.06
N ILE A 69 15.52 -2.78 -3.08
CA ILE A 69 14.08 -2.51 -3.15
C ILE A 69 13.49 -3.07 -4.46
N PHE A 70 14.16 -2.88 -5.60
CA PHE A 70 13.71 -3.43 -6.88
C PHE A 70 13.69 -4.97 -6.91
N LEU A 71 14.70 -5.63 -6.33
CA LEU A 71 14.73 -7.09 -6.24
C LEU A 71 13.63 -7.65 -5.34
N TRP A 72 13.39 -7.03 -4.18
CA TRP A 72 12.26 -7.39 -3.31
C TRP A 72 10.92 -7.15 -3.99
N TYR A 73 10.76 -6.05 -4.72
CA TYR A 73 9.56 -5.80 -5.51
C TYR A 73 9.33 -6.92 -6.52
N THR A 74 10.32 -7.23 -7.34
CA THR A 74 10.23 -8.30 -8.34
C THR A 74 9.96 -9.67 -7.71
N GLY A 75 10.63 -9.98 -6.59
CA GLY A 75 10.44 -11.21 -5.84
C GLY A 75 9.03 -11.34 -5.24
N THR A 76 8.46 -10.24 -4.74
CA THR A 76 7.10 -10.23 -4.20
C THR A 76 6.03 -10.34 -5.30
N VAL A 77 6.23 -9.73 -6.47
CA VAL A 77 5.37 -9.96 -7.65
C VAL A 77 5.41 -11.43 -8.07
N PHE A 78 6.60 -12.05 -8.12
CA PHE A 78 6.72 -13.47 -8.39
C PHE A 78 5.97 -14.32 -7.35
N ALA A 79 6.18 -14.05 -6.06
CA ALA A 79 5.51 -14.76 -4.98
C ALA A 79 3.98 -14.60 -5.06
N PHE A 80 3.48 -13.42 -5.42
CA PHE A 80 2.06 -13.15 -5.61
C PHE A 80 1.47 -14.00 -6.73
N LEU A 81 2.10 -14.02 -7.90
CA LEU A 81 1.65 -14.82 -9.04
C LEU A 81 1.72 -16.33 -8.74
N LEU A 82 2.76 -16.76 -8.03
CA LEU A 82 2.88 -18.14 -7.55
C LEU A 82 1.74 -18.50 -6.59
N ALA A 83 1.42 -17.62 -5.64
CA ALA A 83 0.33 -17.84 -4.71
C ALA A 83 -1.04 -17.88 -5.42
N CYS A 84 -1.27 -17.00 -6.39
CA CYS A 84 -2.46 -17.02 -7.24
C CYS A 84 -2.59 -18.35 -8.01
N TRP A 85 -1.49 -18.84 -8.58
CA TRP A 85 -1.46 -20.13 -9.28
C TRP A 85 -1.81 -21.30 -8.35
N GLN A 86 -1.23 -21.33 -7.14
CA GLN A 86 -1.51 -22.39 -6.18
C GLN A 86 -2.96 -22.34 -5.70
N LEU A 87 -3.49 -21.16 -5.40
CA LEU A 87 -4.90 -21.00 -5.01
C LEU A 87 -5.84 -21.43 -6.13
N ALA A 88 -5.58 -20.99 -7.37
CA ALA A 88 -6.34 -21.41 -8.55
C ALA A 88 -6.29 -22.94 -8.75
N SER A 89 -5.13 -23.56 -8.51
CA SER A 89 -4.96 -25.02 -8.63
C SER A 89 -5.75 -25.81 -7.58
N VAL A 90 -6.01 -25.22 -6.42
CA VAL A 90 -6.88 -25.81 -5.39
C VAL A 90 -8.36 -25.58 -5.71
N CYS A 91 -8.71 -24.46 -6.36
CA CYS A 91 -10.09 -24.11 -6.68
C CYS A 91 -10.63 -24.75 -7.97
N PHE A 92 -9.78 -25.09 -8.94
CA PHE A 92 -10.18 -25.64 -10.23
C PHE A 92 -9.37 -26.88 -10.62
N ASP A 93 -10.03 -27.86 -11.22
CA ASP A 93 -9.36 -29.05 -11.79
C ASP A 93 -8.83 -28.78 -13.20
N SER A 94 -9.49 -27.91 -13.95
CA SER A 94 -9.20 -27.59 -15.33
C SER A 94 -7.91 -26.76 -15.50
N PRO A 95 -6.97 -27.18 -16.37
CA PRO A 95 -5.80 -26.38 -16.71
C PRO A 95 -6.15 -25.02 -17.33
N HIS A 96 -7.23 -24.95 -18.13
CA HIS A 96 -7.68 -23.71 -18.75
C HIS A 96 -8.12 -22.68 -17.70
N ALA A 97 -8.87 -23.12 -16.69
CA ALA A 97 -9.25 -22.24 -15.59
C ALA A 97 -8.03 -21.70 -14.82
N ARG A 98 -7.06 -22.58 -14.49
CA ARG A 98 -5.84 -22.19 -13.75
C ARG A 98 -4.99 -21.16 -14.50
N TRP A 99 -4.75 -21.40 -15.80
CA TRP A 99 -3.99 -20.46 -16.63
C TRP A 99 -4.72 -19.14 -16.84
N SER A 100 -6.03 -19.18 -17.09
CA SER A 100 -6.84 -17.97 -17.25
C SER A 100 -6.85 -17.12 -15.98
N ALA A 101 -6.96 -17.74 -14.79
CA ALA A 101 -6.83 -17.05 -13.51
C ALA A 101 -5.45 -16.39 -13.36
N LEU A 102 -4.36 -17.10 -13.67
CA LEU A 102 -3.01 -16.54 -13.60
C LEU A 102 -2.78 -15.37 -14.57
N LEU A 103 -3.25 -15.48 -15.82
CA LEU A 103 -3.15 -14.40 -16.82
C LEU A 103 -4.00 -13.19 -16.45
N SER A 104 -5.17 -13.41 -15.85
CA SER A 104 -6.02 -12.34 -15.30
C SER A 104 -5.29 -11.58 -14.20
N MET A 105 -4.75 -12.30 -13.21
CA MET A 105 -4.01 -11.67 -12.11
C MET A 105 -2.71 -11.00 -12.58
N THR A 106 -2.05 -11.53 -13.61
CA THR A 106 -0.86 -10.92 -14.22
C THR A 106 -1.16 -9.55 -14.81
N GLY A 107 -2.37 -9.34 -15.36
CA GLY A 107 -2.78 -8.08 -15.98
C GLY A 107 -3.52 -7.12 -15.05
N LEU A 108 -3.93 -7.56 -13.85
CA LEU A 108 -4.84 -6.81 -12.98
C LEU A 108 -4.19 -6.32 -11.67
N LEU A 109 -2.86 -6.38 -11.55
CA LEU A 109 -2.16 -6.05 -10.30
C LEU A 109 -2.55 -4.67 -9.76
N THR A 110 -2.53 -3.65 -10.61
CA THR A 110 -2.82 -2.28 -10.19
C THR A 110 -4.31 -1.90 -10.28
N LEU A 111 -5.21 -2.88 -10.35
CA LEU A 111 -6.65 -2.62 -10.36
C LEU A 111 -7.10 -2.11 -8.98
N PRO A 112 -7.80 -0.98 -8.89
CA PRO A 112 -8.38 -0.50 -7.64
C PRO A 112 -9.40 -1.47 -7.05
N ALA A 113 -9.31 -1.72 -5.75
CA ALA A 113 -10.29 -2.47 -4.97
C ALA A 113 -11.40 -1.53 -4.49
N ALA A 114 -12.40 -1.27 -5.34
CA ALA A 114 -13.47 -0.31 -5.10
C ALA A 114 -12.93 1.08 -4.67
N GLY A 115 -13.57 1.74 -3.71
CA GLY A 115 -13.14 3.02 -3.13
C GLY A 115 -12.18 2.90 -1.94
N THR A 116 -11.49 1.76 -1.76
CA THR A 116 -10.69 1.50 -0.53
C THR A 116 -9.33 2.21 -0.49
N ALA A 117 -8.98 2.93 -1.55
CA ALA A 117 -7.65 3.47 -1.82
C ALA A 117 -6.55 2.40 -1.89
N LEU A 118 -6.91 1.13 -2.12
CA LEU A 118 -5.97 0.04 -2.37
C LEU A 118 -6.10 -0.47 -3.80
N VAL A 119 -4.98 -0.88 -4.37
CA VAL A 119 -4.94 -1.73 -5.55
C VAL A 119 -4.63 -3.18 -5.13
N LEU A 120 -4.73 -4.16 -6.04
CA LEU A 120 -4.44 -5.55 -5.68
C LEU A 120 -2.97 -5.74 -5.29
N MET A 121 -2.08 -5.10 -6.04
CA MET A 121 -0.63 -5.05 -5.81
C MET A 121 -0.10 -3.71 -6.35
N ASP A 122 0.64 -2.99 -5.51
CA ASP A 122 1.22 -1.69 -5.84
C ASP A 122 2.29 -1.81 -6.94
N PRO A 123 2.50 -0.80 -7.81
CA PRO A 123 3.62 -0.77 -8.77
C PRO A 123 4.95 -0.36 -8.11
N PHE A 124 5.06 -0.55 -6.79
CA PHE A 124 6.18 -0.22 -5.94
C PHE A 124 6.19 -1.13 -4.71
N LEU A 125 7.29 -1.10 -3.95
CA LEU A 125 7.47 -2.01 -2.82
C LEU A 125 6.82 -1.45 -1.54
N THR A 126 5.86 -2.19 -0.99
CA THR A 126 5.23 -1.91 0.31
C THR A 126 5.21 -3.14 1.20
N ALA A 127 4.85 -2.98 2.48
CA ALA A 127 4.60 -4.13 3.35
C ALA A 127 3.50 -5.06 2.79
N ARG A 128 2.54 -4.52 2.01
CA ARG A 128 1.52 -5.33 1.35
C ARG A 128 2.07 -6.19 0.24
N SER A 129 3.09 -5.71 -0.48
CA SER A 129 3.74 -6.50 -1.52
C SER A 129 4.20 -7.85 -0.97
N ALA A 130 4.71 -7.88 0.25
CA ALA A 130 5.12 -9.10 0.93
C ALA A 130 3.97 -9.82 1.66
N SER A 131 3.05 -9.12 2.34
CA SER A 131 2.01 -9.78 3.14
C SER A 131 0.87 -10.39 2.32
N THR A 132 0.61 -9.88 1.12
CA THR A 132 -0.45 -10.35 0.21
C THR A 132 -0.19 -11.79 -0.30
N PRO A 133 0.98 -12.14 -0.87
CA PRO A 133 1.27 -13.53 -1.23
C PRO A 133 1.23 -14.47 -0.02
N LEU A 134 1.76 -14.05 1.14
CA LEU A 134 1.73 -14.86 2.38
C LEU A 134 0.28 -15.17 2.81
N THR A 135 -0.61 -14.19 2.69
CA THR A 135 -2.04 -14.36 2.93
C THR A 135 -2.67 -15.40 1.98
N ILE A 136 -2.36 -15.34 0.69
CA ILE A 136 -2.88 -16.29 -0.30
C ILE A 136 -2.32 -17.70 -0.05
N PHE A 137 -1.04 -17.82 0.33
CA PHE A 137 -0.47 -19.11 0.74
C PHE A 137 -1.14 -19.67 2.00
N ALA A 138 -1.48 -18.83 2.98
CA ALA A 138 -2.23 -19.25 4.17
C ALA A 138 -3.61 -19.80 3.80
N LEU A 139 -4.35 -19.10 2.91
CA LEU A 139 -5.63 -19.56 2.39
C LEU A 139 -5.52 -20.89 1.66
N THR A 140 -4.54 -21.00 0.75
CA THR A 140 -4.27 -22.21 -0.02
C THR A 140 -3.95 -23.39 0.90
N ALA A 141 -3.10 -23.19 1.91
CA ALA A 141 -2.76 -24.22 2.89
C ALA A 141 -3.96 -24.64 3.73
N CYS A 142 -4.81 -23.70 4.16
CA CYS A 142 -6.04 -23.99 4.89
C CYS A 142 -7.02 -24.81 4.04
N LEU A 143 -7.26 -24.41 2.79
CA LEU A 143 -8.14 -25.12 1.86
C LEU A 143 -7.63 -26.53 1.54
N SER A 144 -6.30 -26.70 1.48
CA SER A 144 -5.61 -27.98 1.30
C SER A 144 -5.50 -28.82 2.58
N ARG A 145 -6.17 -28.43 3.67
CA ARG A 145 -6.16 -29.12 4.98
C ARG A 145 -4.75 -29.27 5.59
N ARG A 146 -3.88 -28.27 5.41
CA ARG A 146 -2.53 -28.19 5.99
C ARG A 146 -2.47 -27.08 7.06
N PRO A 147 -3.07 -27.26 8.24
CA PRO A 147 -3.23 -26.18 9.23
C PRO A 147 -1.91 -25.64 9.77
N GLY A 148 -0.89 -26.49 9.96
CA GLY A 148 0.43 -26.05 10.40
C GLY A 148 1.09 -25.10 9.41
N LEU A 149 0.96 -25.38 8.10
CA LEU A 149 1.48 -24.50 7.05
C LEU A 149 0.67 -23.21 6.95
N ALA A 150 -0.66 -23.27 7.11
CA ALA A 150 -1.50 -22.08 7.16
C ALA A 150 -1.12 -21.16 8.33
N PHE A 151 -0.91 -21.74 9.52
CA PHE A 151 -0.47 -21.02 10.72
C PHE A 151 0.90 -20.37 10.52
N PHE A 152 1.86 -21.09 9.94
CA PHE A 152 3.17 -20.56 9.59
C PHE A 152 3.08 -19.32 8.69
N TRP A 153 2.26 -19.39 7.63
CA TRP A 153 2.08 -18.26 6.72
C TRP A 153 1.39 -17.06 7.36
N ILE A 154 0.42 -17.27 8.26
CA ILE A 154 -0.20 -16.18 9.03
C ILE A 154 0.81 -15.50 9.95
N ILE A 155 1.68 -16.26 10.63
CA ILE A 155 2.74 -15.68 11.47
C ILE A 155 3.64 -14.77 10.63
N LEU A 156 4.12 -15.26 9.48
CA LEU A 156 4.94 -14.45 8.59
C LEU A 156 4.20 -13.20 8.08
N ALA A 157 2.93 -13.35 7.69
CA ALA A 157 2.09 -12.22 7.28
C ALA A 157 1.92 -11.20 8.42
N THR A 158 1.80 -11.67 9.66
CA THR A 158 1.65 -10.83 10.87
C THR A 158 2.92 -10.04 11.14
N LEU A 159 4.09 -10.69 11.04
CA LEU A 159 5.39 -10.04 11.21
C LEU A 159 5.61 -8.93 10.17
N VAL A 160 5.13 -9.11 8.95
CA VAL A 160 5.33 -8.14 7.86
C VAL A 160 4.25 -7.06 7.85
N HIS A 161 2.99 -7.41 8.11
CA HIS A 161 1.88 -6.48 8.08
C HIS A 161 0.72 -6.97 8.98
N PRO A 162 0.68 -6.57 10.27
CA PRO A 162 -0.30 -7.09 11.24
C PRO A 162 -1.76 -6.91 10.81
N LEU A 163 -2.12 -5.73 10.30
CA LEU A 163 -3.50 -5.43 9.91
C LEU A 163 -4.02 -6.33 8.77
N MET A 164 -3.22 -6.56 7.74
CA MET A 164 -3.58 -7.49 6.65
C MET A 164 -3.70 -8.93 7.16
N ALA A 165 -2.83 -9.34 8.10
CA ALA A 165 -2.91 -10.67 8.70
C ALA A 165 -4.19 -10.86 9.54
N VAL A 166 -4.71 -9.82 10.19
CA VAL A 166 -6.01 -9.86 10.89
C VAL A 166 -7.15 -10.12 9.90
N TYR A 167 -7.15 -9.45 8.75
CA TYR A 167 -8.15 -9.69 7.70
C TYR A 167 -8.11 -11.13 7.18
N THR A 168 -6.90 -11.66 6.98
CA THR A 168 -6.68 -13.05 6.60
C THR A 168 -7.16 -14.02 7.67
N ALA A 169 -6.84 -13.75 8.94
CA ALA A 169 -7.30 -14.55 10.07
C ALA A 169 -8.83 -14.57 10.17
N ALA A 170 -9.49 -13.44 9.92
CA ALA A 170 -10.96 -13.35 9.88
C ALA A 170 -11.54 -14.23 8.75
N LEU A 171 -10.96 -14.19 7.54
CA LEU A 171 -11.40 -15.06 6.43
C LEU A 171 -11.20 -16.54 6.76
N LEU A 172 -10.04 -16.89 7.33
CA LEU A 172 -9.72 -18.26 7.73
C LEU A 172 -10.63 -18.75 8.85
N ALA A 173 -10.98 -17.89 9.81
CA ALA A 173 -11.94 -18.23 10.86
C ALA A 173 -13.31 -18.57 10.26
N ILE A 174 -13.80 -17.78 9.29
CA ILE A 174 -15.06 -18.08 8.58
C ILE A 174 -14.95 -19.41 7.82
N LEU A 175 -13.84 -19.67 7.13
CA LEU A 175 -13.59 -20.94 6.43
C LEU A 175 -13.63 -22.13 7.39
N LEU A 176 -12.96 -22.05 8.54
CA LEU A 176 -12.94 -23.11 9.54
C LEU A 176 -14.32 -23.33 10.18
N LEU A 177 -15.04 -22.26 10.52
CA LEU A 177 -16.41 -22.34 11.07
C LEU A 177 -17.39 -22.96 10.08
N SER A 178 -17.29 -22.63 8.79
CA SER A 178 -18.14 -23.22 7.75
C SER A 178 -17.91 -24.73 7.64
N SER A 179 -16.64 -25.17 7.67
CA SER A 179 -16.30 -26.60 7.58
C SER A 179 -16.80 -27.43 8.76
N ARG A 180 -16.86 -26.86 9.97
CA ARG A 180 -17.38 -27.53 11.16
C ARG A 180 -18.88 -27.77 11.07
N ARG A 181 -19.65 -26.82 10.55
CA ARG A 181 -21.11 -26.99 10.38
C ARG A 181 -21.38 -28.16 9.43
N THR A 182 -20.70 -28.20 8.30
CA THR A 182 -20.85 -29.29 7.33
C THR A 182 -20.42 -30.64 7.90
N ALA A 183 -19.30 -30.70 8.64
CA ALA A 183 -18.84 -31.94 9.26
C ALA A 183 -19.73 -32.43 10.42
N ALA A 184 -20.28 -31.51 11.22
CA ALA A 184 -21.23 -31.83 12.29
C ALA A 184 -22.57 -32.35 11.72
N GLU A 185 -23.05 -31.76 10.62
CA GLU A 185 -24.21 -32.24 9.88
C GLU A 185 -23.97 -33.62 9.23
N GLN A 186 -22.72 -33.96 8.92
CA GLN A 186 -22.32 -35.24 8.31
C GLN A 186 -21.83 -36.30 9.32
N GLY A 187 -21.89 -36.03 10.63
CA GLY A 187 -21.51 -36.99 11.67
C GLY A 187 -20.00 -37.30 11.77
N ASP A 188 -19.13 -36.50 11.15
CA ASP A 188 -17.68 -36.75 11.13
C ASP A 188 -16.99 -36.19 12.40
N SER A 189 -16.60 -37.11 13.29
CA SER A 189 -15.97 -36.80 14.58
C SER A 189 -14.52 -36.27 14.47
N SER A 190 -13.92 -36.35 13.29
CA SER A 190 -12.56 -35.87 12.98
C SER A 190 -12.42 -34.34 13.00
N ALA A 191 -13.50 -33.61 12.68
CA ALA A 191 -13.49 -32.14 12.54
C ALA A 191 -13.41 -31.37 13.88
N ARG A 192 -13.44 -32.07 15.02
CA ARG A 192 -13.60 -31.49 16.35
C ARG A 192 -12.31 -30.87 16.95
N LYS A 193 -11.14 -31.10 16.34
CA LYS A 193 -9.82 -30.75 16.93
C LYS A 193 -9.14 -29.47 16.41
N GLN A 194 -9.81 -28.63 15.62
CA GLN A 194 -9.17 -27.41 15.10
C GLN A 194 -9.78 -26.14 15.72
N ALA A 195 -9.53 -25.90 17.01
CA ALA A 195 -9.82 -24.61 17.65
C ALA A 195 -8.50 -23.87 17.86
N VAL A 196 -8.30 -22.77 17.13
CA VAL A 196 -7.27 -21.79 17.47
C VAL A 196 -7.97 -20.53 17.95
N LEU A 197 -7.54 -20.15 19.15
CA LEU A 197 -7.89 -19.00 19.94
C LEU A 197 -7.68 -17.71 19.12
N VAL A 198 -8.75 -16.98 18.79
CA VAL A 198 -8.64 -15.56 18.41
C VAL A 198 -9.10 -14.77 19.63
N GLY A 199 -8.19 -14.70 20.60
CA GLY A 199 -8.35 -13.94 21.84
C GLY A 199 -8.01 -12.48 21.62
N SER A 200 -8.93 -11.62 22.04
CA SER A 200 -8.94 -10.17 22.00
C SER A 200 -7.61 -9.51 22.40
N LEU A 201 -6.97 -8.85 21.43
CA LEU A 201 -6.06 -7.73 21.68
C LEU A 201 -6.75 -6.48 21.13
N ALA A 202 -7.80 -6.02 21.82
CA ALA A 202 -8.26 -4.65 21.61
C ALA A 202 -7.28 -3.76 22.38
N PRO A 203 -6.37 -3.02 21.72
CA PRO A 203 -5.50 -2.11 22.44
C PRO A 203 -6.37 -1.08 23.16
N GLN A 204 -5.97 -0.70 24.36
CA GLN A 204 -6.64 0.28 25.24
C GLN A 204 -6.80 1.68 24.60
N SER A 205 -6.43 1.84 23.33
CA SER A 205 -6.46 3.09 22.56
C SER A 205 -7.73 3.30 21.72
N PHE A 206 -8.68 2.37 21.70
CA PHE A 206 -9.98 2.56 21.04
C PHE A 206 -11.05 2.99 22.06
N ASN A 207 -11.65 4.16 21.84
CA ASN A 207 -12.70 4.70 22.68
C ASN A 207 -13.68 5.53 21.83
N PHE A 208 -14.86 5.80 22.39
CA PHE A 208 -15.91 6.62 21.77
C PHE A 208 -15.75 8.12 22.07
N ALA A 209 -14.65 8.54 22.68
CA ALA A 209 -14.43 9.95 22.97
C ALA A 209 -14.23 10.71 21.65
N PRO A 210 -14.70 11.97 21.57
CA PRO A 210 -14.45 12.81 20.42
C PRO A 210 -12.95 12.91 20.13
N VAL A 211 -12.62 12.79 18.85
CA VAL A 211 -11.25 13.00 18.35
C VAL A 211 -10.87 14.48 18.40
N SER A 212 -9.56 14.77 18.43
CA SER A 212 -9.09 16.16 18.37
C SER A 212 -9.45 16.82 17.04
N PRO A 213 -9.64 18.16 17.00
CA PRO A 213 -9.94 18.87 15.75
C PRO A 213 -8.89 18.67 14.65
N GLU A 214 -7.61 18.59 15.02
CA GLU A 214 -6.49 18.36 14.11
C GLU A 214 -6.57 16.96 13.49
N TYR A 215 -6.87 15.94 14.31
CA TYR A 215 -7.03 14.57 13.83
C TYR A 215 -8.27 14.42 12.94
N ARG A 216 -9.38 15.07 13.30
CA ARG A 216 -10.59 15.08 12.47
C ARG A 216 -10.33 15.67 11.08
N ARG A 217 -9.58 16.77 10.99
CA ARG A 217 -9.19 17.36 9.69
C ARG A 217 -8.45 16.35 8.81
N VAL A 218 -7.59 15.52 9.40
CA VAL A 218 -6.89 14.45 8.66
C VAL A 218 -7.86 13.36 8.20
N LEU A 219 -8.79 12.93 9.06
CA LEU A 219 -9.82 11.96 8.67
C LEU A 219 -10.69 12.48 7.52
N ASP A 220 -11.00 13.79 7.53
CA ASP A 220 -11.80 14.42 6.49
C ASP A 220 -11.13 14.39 5.11
N MET A 221 -9.80 14.38 5.07
CA MET A 221 -9.03 14.24 3.83
C MET A 221 -9.06 12.81 3.27
N ARG A 222 -9.58 11.83 4.01
CA ARG A 222 -9.57 10.39 3.67
C ARG A 222 -10.97 9.87 3.40
N SER A 223 -11.53 10.25 2.25
CA SER A 223 -12.86 9.81 1.82
C SER A 223 -13.05 8.29 1.85
N PHE A 224 -12.00 7.52 1.53
CA PHE A 224 -12.04 6.05 1.52
C PHE A 224 -12.37 5.41 2.88
N LEU A 225 -12.17 6.12 4.00
CA LEU A 225 -12.50 5.60 5.34
C LEU A 225 -14.01 5.58 5.62
N PHE A 226 -14.79 6.42 4.92
CA PHE A 226 -16.20 6.64 5.22
C PHE A 226 -17.08 6.38 3.99
N LEU A 227 -17.91 5.35 4.06
CA LEU A 227 -18.83 4.95 3.00
C LEU A 227 -19.83 6.06 2.62
N SER A 228 -20.14 6.97 3.55
CA SER A 228 -21.00 8.13 3.28
C SER A 228 -20.41 9.10 2.24
N ARG A 229 -19.10 9.02 1.99
CA ARG A 229 -18.38 9.85 1.00
C ARG A 229 -18.10 9.10 -0.31
N TRP A 230 -18.47 7.83 -0.39
CA TRP A 230 -18.21 7.01 -1.56
C TRP A 230 -19.16 7.36 -2.71
N ARG A 231 -18.61 7.40 -3.92
CA ARG A 231 -19.36 7.58 -5.16
C ARG A 231 -20.13 6.30 -5.51
N TRP A 232 -21.18 6.43 -6.30
CA TRP A 232 -22.05 5.31 -6.68
C TRP A 232 -21.29 4.13 -7.32
N PHE A 233 -20.23 4.40 -8.08
CA PHE A 233 -19.43 3.35 -8.72
C PHE A 233 -18.53 2.61 -7.73
N GLU A 234 -18.14 3.24 -6.62
CA GLU A 234 -17.39 2.59 -5.54
C GLU A 234 -18.30 1.63 -4.77
N TRP A 235 -19.57 2.00 -4.57
CA TRP A 235 -20.62 1.10 -4.07
C TRP A 235 -20.87 -0.08 -5.01
N ALA A 236 -20.94 0.17 -6.33
CA ALA A 236 -21.01 -0.91 -7.31
C ALA A 236 -19.78 -1.84 -7.21
N GLY A 237 -18.60 -1.27 -6.96
CA GLY A 237 -17.37 -2.01 -6.67
C GLY A 237 -17.45 -2.89 -5.42
N LEU A 238 -18.27 -2.57 -4.41
CA LEU A 238 -18.52 -3.49 -3.30
C LEU A 238 -19.50 -4.59 -3.71
N ALA A 239 -20.60 -4.20 -4.34
CA ALA A 239 -21.71 -5.09 -4.66
C ALA A 239 -21.35 -6.18 -5.68
N VAL A 240 -20.67 -5.82 -6.78
CA VAL A 240 -20.42 -6.73 -7.91
C VAL A 240 -19.59 -7.95 -7.50
N PRO A 241 -18.42 -7.82 -6.84
CA PRO A 241 -17.65 -8.98 -6.38
C PRO A 241 -18.43 -9.84 -5.39
N MET A 242 -19.18 -9.22 -4.45
CA MET A 242 -19.96 -9.96 -3.48
C MET A 242 -21.11 -10.75 -4.11
N LEU A 243 -21.83 -10.16 -5.06
CA LEU A 243 -22.91 -10.83 -5.78
C LEU A 243 -22.40 -12.00 -6.61
N PHE A 244 -21.27 -11.80 -7.31
CA PHE A 244 -20.62 -12.88 -8.06
C PHE A 244 -20.21 -14.03 -7.13
N LEU A 245 -19.45 -13.73 -6.07
CA LEU A 245 -18.97 -14.75 -5.13
C LEU A 245 -20.12 -15.47 -4.42
N PHE A 246 -21.18 -14.74 -4.06
CA PHE A 246 -22.39 -15.34 -3.50
C PHE A 246 -23.03 -16.31 -4.49
N TRP A 247 -23.27 -15.87 -5.73
CA TRP A 247 -23.95 -16.65 -6.75
C TRP A 247 -23.17 -17.92 -7.11
N THR A 248 -21.86 -17.81 -7.33
CA THR A 248 -21.02 -18.97 -7.67
C THR A 248 -20.74 -19.89 -6.49
N SER A 249 -20.86 -19.39 -5.24
CA SER A 249 -20.80 -20.26 -4.06
C SER A 249 -22.00 -21.22 -3.98
N ARG A 250 -23.16 -20.80 -4.51
CA ARG A 250 -24.39 -21.61 -4.58
C ARG A 250 -24.48 -22.43 -5.85
N ASN A 251 -23.94 -21.91 -6.94
CA ASN A 251 -23.95 -22.53 -8.27
C ASN A 251 -22.50 -22.71 -8.73
N PRO A 252 -21.76 -23.71 -8.20
CA PRO A 252 -20.35 -23.86 -8.51
C PRO A 252 -20.15 -24.13 -10.01
N PRO A 253 -19.17 -23.48 -10.64
CA PRO A 253 -18.88 -23.66 -12.06
C PRO A 253 -18.34 -25.07 -12.35
N ARG A 254 -18.38 -25.50 -13.61
CA ARG A 254 -17.82 -26.78 -14.08
C ARG A 254 -16.34 -26.84 -13.72
N GLY A 255 -15.88 -27.99 -13.24
CA GLY A 255 -14.47 -28.17 -12.85
C GLY A 255 -14.05 -27.37 -11.62
N ALA A 256 -14.99 -26.75 -10.89
CA ALA A 256 -14.72 -26.15 -9.59
C ALA A 256 -14.70 -27.22 -8.50
N THR A 257 -13.74 -27.11 -7.58
CA THR A 257 -13.62 -28.02 -6.44
C THR A 257 -14.49 -27.55 -5.27
N SER A 258 -14.61 -28.38 -4.22
CA SER A 258 -15.24 -27.96 -2.97
C SER A 258 -14.52 -26.81 -2.26
N ALA A 259 -13.25 -26.55 -2.59
CA ALA A 259 -12.51 -25.40 -2.08
C ALA A 259 -13.01 -24.09 -2.68
N TYR A 260 -13.40 -24.09 -3.97
CA TYR A 260 -14.01 -22.93 -4.64
C TYR A 260 -15.24 -22.43 -3.87
N GLY A 261 -16.23 -23.29 -3.67
CA GLY A 261 -17.50 -22.89 -3.06
C GLY A 261 -17.33 -22.38 -1.64
N ARG A 262 -16.49 -23.05 -0.84
CA ARG A 262 -16.15 -22.62 0.53
C ARG A 262 -15.46 -21.26 0.56
N LEU A 263 -14.49 -21.04 -0.33
CA LEU A 263 -13.78 -19.78 -0.42
C LEU A 263 -14.70 -18.64 -0.85
N ALA A 264 -15.52 -18.86 -1.89
CA ALA A 264 -16.47 -17.88 -2.39
C ALA A 264 -17.51 -17.49 -1.32
N GLN A 265 -18.05 -18.48 -0.60
CA GLN A 265 -18.98 -18.25 0.51
C GLN A 265 -18.31 -17.46 1.65
N ALA A 266 -17.12 -17.88 2.08
CA ALA A 266 -16.41 -17.22 3.18
C ALA A 266 -16.02 -15.78 2.85
N ALA A 267 -15.55 -15.52 1.62
CA ALA A 267 -15.24 -14.19 1.13
C ALA A 267 -16.49 -13.30 1.05
N THR A 268 -17.64 -13.86 0.66
CA THR A 268 -18.93 -13.16 0.67
C THR A 268 -19.32 -12.73 2.09
N ILE A 269 -19.25 -13.66 3.05
CA ILE A 269 -19.58 -13.37 4.46
C ILE A 269 -18.65 -12.27 5.01
N LEU A 270 -17.35 -12.37 4.75
CA LEU A 270 -16.39 -11.34 5.16
C LEU A 270 -16.73 -9.99 4.54
N GLY A 271 -17.04 -9.93 3.24
CA GLY A 271 -17.43 -8.71 2.55
C GLY A 271 -18.66 -8.04 3.15
N VAL A 272 -19.69 -8.83 3.47
CA VAL A 272 -20.91 -8.32 4.12
C VAL A 272 -20.58 -7.76 5.51
N VAL A 273 -19.84 -8.50 6.34
CA VAL A 273 -19.45 -8.07 7.69
C VAL A 273 -18.59 -6.80 7.65
N SER A 274 -17.63 -6.73 6.73
CA SER A 274 -16.78 -5.55 6.53
C SER A 274 -17.58 -4.33 6.07
N THR A 275 -18.54 -4.51 5.16
CA THR A 275 -19.41 -3.44 4.67
C THR A 275 -20.30 -2.91 5.81
N LEU A 276 -20.93 -3.80 6.58
CA LEU A 276 -21.74 -3.40 7.73
C LEU A 276 -20.91 -2.65 8.78
N THR A 277 -19.72 -3.14 9.11
CA THR A 277 -18.80 -2.44 10.02
C THR A 277 -18.42 -1.06 9.48
N GLY A 278 -18.13 -0.95 8.17
CA GLY A 278 -17.87 0.33 7.51
C GLY A 278 -19.06 1.30 7.59
N CYS A 279 -20.29 0.81 7.42
CA CYS A 279 -21.50 1.62 7.57
C CYS A 279 -21.63 2.15 9.00
N VAL A 280 -21.40 1.31 10.01
CA VAL A 280 -21.42 1.71 11.42
C VAL A 280 -20.39 2.81 11.69
N PHE A 281 -19.15 2.63 11.22
CA PHE A 281 -18.10 3.64 11.41
C PHE A 281 -18.40 4.96 10.68
N SER A 282 -19.16 4.90 9.59
CA SER A 282 -19.56 6.09 8.82
C SER A 282 -20.80 6.80 9.35
N ALA A 283 -21.53 6.18 10.29
CA ALA A 283 -22.82 6.69 10.76
C ALA A 283 -22.70 7.82 11.79
N SER A 284 -21.61 7.88 12.55
CA SER A 284 -21.42 8.88 13.60
C SER A 284 -19.94 9.17 13.85
N SER A 285 -19.64 10.43 14.18
CA SER A 285 -18.30 10.87 14.56
C SER A 285 -17.78 10.25 15.87
N SER A 286 -18.66 9.63 16.68
CA SER A 286 -18.25 8.84 17.85
C SER A 286 -17.41 7.63 17.48
N PHE A 287 -17.45 7.19 16.20
CA PHE A 287 -16.66 6.07 15.70
C PHE A 287 -15.35 6.49 15.01
N ASP A 288 -15.01 7.79 14.97
CA ASP A 288 -13.81 8.31 14.29
C ASP A 288 -12.52 7.58 14.74
N ASN A 289 -12.40 7.26 16.04
CA ASN A 289 -11.25 6.51 16.58
C ASN A 289 -11.12 5.07 16.06
N PHE A 290 -12.23 4.46 15.64
CA PHE A 290 -12.27 3.10 15.11
C PHE A 290 -11.97 3.03 13.61
N ALA A 291 -11.94 4.17 12.90
CA ALA A 291 -11.57 4.24 11.49
C ALA A 291 -10.18 3.63 11.22
N ARG A 292 -9.28 3.63 12.22
CA ARG A 292 -7.96 2.98 12.17
C ARG A 292 -7.98 1.47 11.90
N LEU A 293 -9.10 0.79 12.18
CA LEU A 293 -9.29 -0.63 11.86
C LEU A 293 -9.50 -0.88 10.36
N GLN A 294 -9.88 0.15 9.61
CA GLN A 294 -10.01 0.18 8.15
C GLN A 294 -10.75 -1.06 7.58
N PRO A 295 -11.94 -1.41 8.08
CA PRO A 295 -12.60 -2.70 7.79
C PRO A 295 -12.86 -2.94 6.31
N LEU A 296 -12.95 -1.88 5.50
CA LEU A 296 -13.15 -1.94 4.05
C LEU A 296 -11.88 -2.39 3.30
N ARG A 297 -10.69 -2.28 3.89
CA ARG A 297 -9.44 -2.78 3.27
C ARG A 297 -9.41 -4.30 3.12
N THR A 298 -10.32 -5.05 3.78
CA THR A 298 -10.54 -6.47 3.48
C THR A 298 -10.93 -6.71 2.02
N PHE A 299 -11.52 -5.71 1.35
CA PHE A 299 -11.91 -5.83 -0.05
C PHE A 299 -10.72 -6.02 -1.00
N GLN A 300 -9.49 -5.66 -0.63
CA GLN A 300 -8.32 -6.03 -1.42
C GLN A 300 -8.21 -7.57 -1.52
N LEU A 301 -8.32 -8.27 -0.39
CA LEU A 301 -8.28 -9.73 -0.36
C LEU A 301 -9.48 -10.35 -1.08
N ILE A 302 -10.67 -9.78 -0.89
CA ILE A 302 -11.90 -10.23 -1.57
C ILE A 302 -11.77 -10.05 -3.08
N TYR A 303 -11.21 -8.93 -3.55
CA TYR A 303 -10.97 -8.68 -4.96
C TYR A 303 -9.96 -9.67 -5.56
N ILE A 304 -8.87 -9.96 -4.85
CA ILE A 304 -7.91 -10.99 -5.29
C ILE A 304 -8.61 -12.34 -5.45
N VAL A 305 -9.39 -12.77 -4.46
CA VAL A 305 -10.18 -14.00 -4.56
C VAL A 305 -11.16 -13.92 -5.73
N PHE A 306 -11.92 -12.82 -5.84
CA PHE A 306 -12.88 -12.59 -6.91
C PHE A 306 -12.26 -12.72 -8.29
N PHE A 307 -11.14 -12.05 -8.58
CA PHE A 307 -10.51 -12.10 -9.90
C PHE A 307 -9.82 -13.43 -10.20
N ILE A 308 -9.29 -14.14 -9.18
CA ILE A 308 -8.82 -15.52 -9.37
C ILE A 308 -9.98 -16.44 -9.77
N LEU A 309 -11.11 -16.35 -9.06
CA LEU A 309 -12.27 -17.19 -9.32
C LEU A 309 -12.97 -16.82 -10.64
N LEU A 310 -13.13 -15.53 -10.92
CA LEU A 310 -13.71 -15.03 -12.17
C LEU A 310 -12.83 -15.39 -13.37
N GLY A 311 -11.51 -15.19 -13.28
CA GLY A 311 -10.57 -15.58 -14.31
C GLY A 311 -10.60 -17.08 -14.59
N GLY A 312 -10.77 -17.91 -13.56
CA GLY A 312 -10.95 -19.35 -13.72
C GLY A 312 -12.24 -19.72 -14.45
N VAL A 313 -13.37 -19.10 -14.08
CA VAL A 313 -14.66 -19.27 -14.78
C VAL A 313 -14.58 -18.85 -16.25
N LEU A 314 -13.92 -17.73 -16.53
CA LEU A 314 -13.69 -17.25 -17.88
C LEU A 314 -12.91 -18.28 -18.73
N GLY A 315 -11.85 -18.86 -18.14
CA GLY A 315 -11.06 -19.90 -18.79
C GLY A 315 -11.85 -21.17 -19.08
N GLU A 316 -12.73 -21.56 -18.16
CA GLU A 316 -13.50 -22.79 -18.23
C GLU A 316 -14.64 -22.75 -19.25
N TYR A 317 -15.31 -21.59 -19.41
CA TYR A 317 -16.53 -21.49 -20.22
C TYR A 317 -16.37 -20.69 -21.51
N VAL A 318 -15.51 -19.67 -21.50
CA VAL A 318 -15.42 -18.72 -22.62
C VAL A 318 -14.21 -19.03 -23.47
N LEU A 319 -13.04 -19.15 -22.85
CA LEU A 319 -11.78 -19.28 -23.58
C LEU A 319 -11.56 -20.69 -24.10
N GLU A 320 -11.79 -21.71 -23.26
CA GLU A 320 -11.64 -23.14 -23.57
C GLU A 320 -10.43 -23.41 -24.51
N ARG A 321 -10.65 -24.03 -25.67
CA ARG A 321 -9.64 -24.33 -26.71
C ARG A 321 -9.49 -23.23 -27.77
N ARG A 322 -10.21 -22.11 -27.65
CA ARG A 322 -10.28 -21.07 -28.69
C ARG A 322 -9.17 -20.03 -28.48
N TYR A 323 -7.98 -20.32 -29.01
CA TYR A 323 -6.77 -19.51 -28.81
C TYR A 323 -6.93 -18.00 -29.14
N TRP A 324 -7.76 -17.65 -30.12
CA TRP A 324 -8.01 -16.25 -30.48
C TRP A 324 -8.76 -15.48 -29.38
N LEU A 325 -9.64 -16.14 -28.62
CA LEU A 325 -10.30 -15.54 -27.46
C LEU A 325 -9.29 -15.29 -26.32
N TRP A 326 -8.34 -16.21 -26.12
CA TRP A 326 -7.26 -16.01 -25.15
C TRP A 326 -6.44 -14.76 -25.49
N ILE A 327 -5.98 -14.68 -26.74
CA ILE A 327 -5.17 -13.54 -27.21
C ILE A 327 -5.99 -12.25 -27.11
N GLY A 328 -7.20 -12.21 -27.66
CA GLY A 328 -8.03 -11.00 -27.67
C GLY A 328 -8.36 -10.50 -26.25
N THR A 329 -8.77 -11.40 -25.36
CA THR A 329 -9.14 -11.05 -23.97
C THR A 329 -7.94 -10.50 -23.21
N PHE A 330 -6.82 -11.24 -23.19
CA PHE A 330 -5.66 -10.83 -22.39
C PHE A 330 -4.89 -9.68 -23.03
N ALA A 331 -4.84 -9.57 -24.36
CA ALA A 331 -4.29 -8.39 -25.02
C ALA A 331 -5.10 -7.14 -24.66
N ALA A 332 -6.43 -7.18 -24.77
CA ALA A 332 -7.28 -6.04 -24.39
C ALA A 332 -7.10 -5.66 -22.92
N LEU A 333 -7.09 -6.65 -22.02
CA LEU A 333 -6.90 -6.43 -20.58
C LEU A 333 -5.53 -5.82 -20.26
N TRP A 334 -4.46 -6.41 -20.80
CA TRP A 334 -3.08 -6.00 -20.51
C TRP A 334 -2.74 -4.66 -21.16
N ILE A 335 -3.19 -4.42 -22.40
CA ILE A 335 -3.03 -3.11 -23.05
C ILE A 335 -3.82 -2.04 -22.28
N GLY A 336 -5.06 -2.32 -21.88
CA GLY A 336 -5.86 -1.39 -21.09
C GLY A 336 -5.18 -1.00 -19.78
N MET A 337 -4.64 -1.97 -19.04
CA MET A 337 -3.95 -1.71 -17.77
C MET A 337 -2.58 -1.04 -17.97
N PHE A 338 -1.86 -1.37 -19.03
CA PHE A 338 -0.64 -0.66 -19.43
C PHE A 338 -0.93 0.82 -19.73
N LEU A 339 -1.97 1.10 -20.52
CA LEU A 339 -2.37 2.48 -20.84
C LEU A 339 -2.80 3.23 -19.57
N LEU A 340 -3.55 2.57 -18.67
CA LEU A 340 -3.91 3.15 -17.38
C LEU A 340 -2.66 3.51 -16.55
N GLN A 341 -1.67 2.62 -16.47
CA GLN A 341 -0.43 2.89 -15.74
C GLN A 341 0.42 3.99 -16.39
N ARG A 342 0.50 4.02 -17.72
CA ARG A 342 1.13 5.13 -18.43
C ARG A 342 0.43 6.46 -18.19
N SER A 343 -0.89 6.45 -18.01
CA SER A 343 -1.66 7.66 -17.69
C SER A 343 -1.52 8.10 -16.23
N ALA A 344 -1.26 7.17 -15.30
CA ALA A 344 -1.05 7.46 -13.88
C ALA A 344 0.31 8.13 -13.63
N TYR A 345 1.34 7.74 -14.39
CA TYR A 345 2.71 8.26 -14.29
C TYR A 345 3.20 8.79 -15.65
N PRO A 346 2.62 9.89 -16.17
CA PRO A 346 2.89 10.37 -17.53
C PRO A 346 4.30 10.97 -17.70
N ASN A 347 4.88 11.54 -16.66
CA ASN A 347 6.17 12.22 -16.67
C ASN A 347 7.34 11.31 -16.26
N SER A 348 7.02 10.17 -15.65
CA SER A 348 7.97 9.13 -15.29
C SER A 348 8.10 8.05 -16.37
N ARG A 349 9.27 7.39 -16.37
CA ARG A 349 9.46 6.19 -17.19
C ARG A 349 8.57 5.08 -16.63
N HIS A 350 8.04 4.24 -17.50
CA HIS A 350 7.19 3.12 -17.05
C HIS A 350 7.96 2.12 -16.18
N LEU A 351 9.26 1.92 -16.46
CA LEU A 351 10.17 1.15 -15.63
C LEU A 351 11.30 2.04 -15.16
N GLU A 352 11.31 2.36 -13.88
CA GLU A 352 12.34 3.17 -13.22
C GLU A 352 13.47 2.28 -12.70
N TRP A 353 14.34 1.84 -13.61
CA TRP A 353 15.46 0.98 -13.28
C TRP A 353 16.40 1.63 -12.25
N PRO A 354 16.86 0.89 -11.23
CA PRO A 354 17.87 1.38 -10.30
C PRO A 354 19.12 1.89 -11.04
N GLY A 355 19.54 3.12 -10.74
CA GLY A 355 20.70 3.76 -11.36
C GLY A 355 20.45 4.39 -12.74
N ALA A 356 19.24 4.28 -13.31
CA ALA A 356 18.91 4.99 -14.54
C ALA A 356 18.68 6.48 -14.28
N THR A 357 19.00 7.32 -15.27
CA THR A 357 18.69 8.75 -15.24
C THR A 357 17.16 8.96 -15.23
N PRO A 358 16.61 9.74 -14.27
CA PRO A 358 15.18 9.99 -14.22
C PRO A 358 14.72 10.82 -15.41
N ALA A 359 13.54 10.51 -15.94
CA ALA A 359 12.85 11.36 -16.92
C ALA A 359 12.10 12.52 -16.25
N ASN A 360 11.61 12.29 -15.03
CA ASN A 360 10.83 13.25 -14.27
C ASN A 360 11.74 14.32 -13.64
N PRO A 361 11.49 15.62 -13.89
CA PRO A 361 12.32 16.71 -13.36
C PRO A 361 12.26 16.84 -11.82
N TRP A 362 11.17 16.45 -11.17
CA TRP A 362 11.11 16.43 -9.70
C TRP A 362 12.04 15.36 -9.13
N VAL A 363 11.97 14.15 -9.66
CA VAL A 363 12.86 13.04 -9.27
C VAL A 363 14.33 13.41 -9.54
N ALA A 364 14.62 14.09 -10.65
CA ALA A 364 15.96 14.61 -10.93
C ALA A 364 16.45 15.59 -9.85
N ALA A 365 15.60 16.49 -9.38
CA ALA A 365 15.91 17.41 -8.29
C ALA A 365 16.13 16.67 -6.96
N PHE A 366 15.30 15.67 -6.65
CA PHE A 366 15.43 14.86 -5.44
C PHE A 366 16.72 14.05 -5.43
N LEU A 367 17.11 13.45 -6.56
CA LEU A 367 18.41 12.77 -6.68
C LEU A 367 19.58 13.75 -6.60
N TRP A 368 19.45 14.95 -7.18
CA TRP A 368 20.45 16.00 -7.00
C TRP A 368 20.62 16.36 -5.52
N VAL A 369 19.52 16.52 -4.78
CA VAL A 369 19.52 16.75 -3.33
C VAL A 369 20.26 15.63 -2.59
N ARG A 370 19.95 14.37 -2.91
CA ARG A 370 20.59 13.18 -2.32
C ARG A 370 22.12 13.25 -2.41
N SER A 371 22.65 13.71 -3.54
CA SER A 371 24.09 13.73 -3.80
C SER A 371 24.80 15.03 -3.39
N ASN A 372 24.10 16.16 -3.29
CA ASN A 372 24.74 17.48 -3.19
C ASN A 372 24.43 18.25 -1.90
N THR A 373 23.70 17.66 -0.96
CA THR A 373 23.38 18.31 0.33
C THR A 373 23.83 17.46 1.53
N PRO A 374 24.11 18.06 2.70
CA PRO A 374 24.47 17.32 3.91
C PRO A 374 23.38 16.32 4.34
N LEU A 375 23.75 15.18 4.95
CA LEU A 375 22.79 14.15 5.40
C LEU A 375 21.80 14.67 6.45
N ASP A 376 22.23 15.66 7.24
CA ASP A 376 21.45 16.33 8.28
C ASP A 376 20.64 17.53 7.77
N ALA A 377 20.67 17.81 6.46
CA ALA A 377 19.86 18.85 5.87
C ALA A 377 18.37 18.54 6.02
N VAL A 378 17.60 19.56 6.44
CA VAL A 378 16.15 19.53 6.52
C VAL A 378 15.58 20.47 5.49
N PHE A 379 14.62 19.95 4.72
CA PHE A 379 13.98 20.65 3.62
C PHE A 379 12.57 21.11 3.99
N ALA A 380 12.15 22.22 3.40
CA ALA A 380 10.73 22.52 3.20
C ALA A 380 10.44 22.57 1.70
N LEU A 381 9.27 22.13 1.31
CA LEU A 381 8.80 22.15 -0.08
C LEU A 381 7.29 22.35 -0.06
N ASP A 382 6.70 22.64 -1.22
CA ASP A 382 5.25 22.82 -1.32
C ASP A 382 4.55 21.62 -0.66
N PRO A 383 3.75 21.80 0.41
CA PRO A 383 3.21 20.68 1.17
C PRO A 383 2.22 19.84 0.33
N ASP A 384 1.78 20.35 -0.83
CA ASP A 384 0.94 19.66 -1.80
C ASP A 384 1.72 19.02 -2.96
N TYR A 385 3.07 19.03 -2.95
CA TYR A 385 3.90 18.65 -4.11
C TYR A 385 3.57 17.31 -4.77
N ILE A 386 3.20 16.32 -3.98
CA ILE A 386 2.87 14.95 -4.44
C ILE A 386 1.70 14.96 -5.44
N ALA A 387 0.75 15.88 -5.30
CA ALA A 387 -0.39 15.99 -6.21
C ALA A 387 -0.21 17.04 -7.30
N LEU A 388 0.95 17.70 -7.37
CA LEU A 388 1.18 18.73 -8.36
C LEU A 388 1.40 18.10 -9.75
N PRO A 389 0.86 18.71 -10.82
CA PRO A 389 1.08 18.23 -12.17
C PRO A 389 2.59 18.15 -12.48
N GLY A 390 3.03 17.03 -13.06
CA GLY A 390 4.45 16.83 -13.40
C GLY A 390 5.26 16.03 -12.39
N GLU A 391 4.79 15.87 -11.15
CA GLU A 391 5.53 15.22 -10.06
C GLU A 391 5.35 13.69 -10.06
N ASP A 392 4.18 13.21 -10.46
CA ASP A 392 3.83 11.78 -10.56
C ASP A 392 3.83 11.01 -9.21
N SER A 393 3.47 11.69 -8.12
CA SER A 393 3.29 11.13 -6.77
C SER A 393 4.56 10.56 -6.11
N HIS A 394 5.75 11.03 -6.48
CA HIS A 394 6.98 10.65 -5.79
C HIS A 394 7.08 11.35 -4.43
N VAL A 395 7.66 10.65 -3.46
CA VAL A 395 7.82 11.19 -2.11
C VAL A 395 9.26 11.57 -1.87
N PHE A 396 9.48 12.83 -1.52
CA PHE A 396 10.77 13.45 -1.28
C PHE A 396 11.64 12.61 -0.35
N ARG A 397 11.16 12.19 0.83
CA ARG A 397 11.99 11.42 1.77
C ARG A 397 12.47 10.10 1.18
N ALA A 398 11.64 9.43 0.38
CA ALA A 398 12.00 8.15 -0.24
C ALA A 398 13.10 8.29 -1.31
N ILE A 399 13.12 9.40 -2.04
CA ILE A 399 14.08 9.64 -3.13
C ILE A 399 15.26 10.51 -2.68
N ALA A 400 15.04 11.64 -2.03
CA ALA A 400 16.11 12.56 -1.67
C ALA A 400 16.99 12.07 -0.51
N GLU A 401 16.50 11.14 0.30
CA GLU A 401 17.19 10.66 1.51
C GLU A 401 17.55 11.81 2.46
N ARG A 402 16.68 12.81 2.54
CA ARG A 402 16.80 13.95 3.44
C ARG A 402 15.52 14.11 4.25
N SER A 403 15.66 14.74 5.40
CA SER A 403 14.51 15.13 6.22
C SER A 403 13.74 16.23 5.50
N ALA A 404 12.43 16.25 5.70
CA ALA A 404 11.59 17.35 5.25
C ALA A 404 10.46 17.59 6.25
N LEU A 405 9.97 18.84 6.29
CA LEU A 405 8.68 19.14 6.88
C LEU A 405 7.59 18.28 6.22
N THR A 406 6.48 18.13 6.95
CA THR A 406 5.41 17.24 6.56
C THR A 406 4.67 17.69 5.32
N ASP A 407 4.16 16.71 4.57
CA ASP A 407 3.28 16.91 3.43
C ASP A 407 1.80 16.62 3.78
N VAL A 408 0.88 17.11 2.93
CA VAL A 408 -0.58 16.96 3.12
C VAL A 408 -1.07 15.55 2.77
N TYR A 409 -0.31 14.76 2.00
CA TYR A 409 -0.80 13.54 1.36
C TYR A 409 -0.37 12.25 2.03
N LYS A 410 0.89 12.05 2.36
CA LYS A 410 1.44 10.82 2.94
C LYS A 410 1.62 10.92 4.44
N ASP A 411 2.10 12.05 4.94
CA ASP A 411 2.22 12.24 6.39
C ASP A 411 0.85 12.34 7.07
N ALA A 412 -0.14 12.98 6.45
CA ALA A 412 -1.52 12.90 6.94
C ALA A 412 -2.07 11.46 6.87
N GLY A 413 -1.60 10.64 5.93
CA GLY A 413 -1.95 9.21 5.87
C GLY A 413 -1.42 8.48 7.09
N VAL A 414 -0.24 8.88 7.56
CA VAL A 414 0.36 8.35 8.79
C VAL A 414 -0.45 8.79 10.01
N VAL A 415 -0.76 10.09 10.10
CA VAL A 415 -1.57 10.66 11.18
C VAL A 415 -2.94 9.98 11.28
N SER A 416 -3.54 9.57 10.15
CA SER A 416 -4.81 8.84 10.12
C SER A 416 -4.79 7.56 10.97
N LEU A 417 -3.62 6.92 11.08
CA LEU A 417 -3.36 5.72 11.88
C LEU A 417 -2.76 6.01 13.26
N PHE A 418 -2.03 7.12 13.38
CA PHE A 418 -1.32 7.54 14.59
C PHE A 418 -1.74 8.96 15.02
N PRO A 419 -2.90 9.10 15.69
CA PRO A 419 -3.47 10.41 16.04
C PRO A 419 -2.56 11.30 16.87
N GLN A 420 -1.61 10.71 17.62
CA GLN A 420 -0.64 11.44 18.43
C GLN A 420 0.27 12.37 17.60
N LEU A 421 0.41 12.12 16.30
CA LEU A 421 1.21 12.97 15.39
C LEU A 421 0.40 14.17 14.84
N ALA A 422 -0.92 14.21 15.05
CA ALA A 422 -1.78 15.25 14.49
C ALA A 422 -1.41 16.69 14.93
N PRO A 423 -1.02 16.96 16.20
CA PRO A 423 -0.65 18.30 16.61
C PRO A 423 0.62 18.82 15.91
N GLU A 424 1.64 17.96 15.75
CA GLU A 424 2.90 18.32 15.09
C GLU A 424 2.67 18.55 13.59
N TRP A 425 2.00 17.60 12.93
CA TRP A 425 1.61 17.74 11.54
C TRP A 425 0.84 19.05 11.30
N SER A 426 -0.17 19.35 12.12
CA SER A 426 -0.96 20.57 11.95
C SER A 426 -0.15 21.84 12.13
N ARG A 427 0.85 21.87 13.03
CA ARG A 427 1.72 23.05 13.19
C ARG A 427 2.59 23.27 11.96
N GLU A 428 3.20 22.22 11.43
CA GLU A 428 4.02 22.30 10.22
C GLU A 428 3.20 22.68 8.98
N GLN A 429 1.97 22.17 8.85
CA GLN A 429 1.07 22.57 7.77
C GLN A 429 0.67 24.04 7.87
N GLN A 430 0.40 24.55 9.07
CA GLN A 430 0.11 25.96 9.29
C GLN A 430 1.31 26.85 8.97
N ALA A 431 2.52 26.44 9.34
CA ALA A 431 3.74 27.18 9.05
C ALA A 431 4.05 27.27 7.55
N GLN A 432 3.61 26.28 6.76
CA GLN A 432 3.78 26.23 5.31
C GLN A 432 2.57 26.80 4.53
N GLN A 433 1.56 27.32 5.22
CA GLN A 433 0.33 27.82 4.60
C GLN A 433 0.61 29.02 3.70
N GLY A 434 0.14 28.97 2.44
CA GLY A 434 0.37 30.04 1.47
C GLY A 434 1.69 29.92 0.71
N TRP A 435 2.31 28.73 0.70
CA TRP A 435 3.61 28.43 0.09
C TRP A 435 3.89 29.14 -1.24
N LYS A 436 2.93 29.15 -2.18
CA LYS A 436 3.08 29.76 -3.51
C LYS A 436 3.33 31.28 -3.50
N GLN A 437 3.07 31.95 -2.39
CA GLN A 437 3.25 33.39 -2.22
C GLN A 437 4.46 33.74 -1.34
N PHE A 438 5.18 32.75 -0.83
CA PHE A 438 6.29 32.95 0.11
C PHE A 438 7.37 33.85 -0.49
N GLN A 439 7.77 34.82 0.32
CA GLN A 439 8.95 35.64 0.06
C GLN A 439 10.11 35.15 0.93
N LEU A 440 11.30 35.72 0.72
CA LEU A 440 12.50 35.37 1.50
C LEU A 440 12.24 35.39 3.02
N VAL A 441 11.51 36.39 3.50
CA VAL A 441 11.18 36.55 4.93
C VAL A 441 10.35 35.39 5.48
N ASP A 442 9.47 34.79 4.67
CA ASP A 442 8.66 33.65 5.10
C ASP A 442 9.50 32.38 5.19
N PHE A 443 10.43 32.18 4.25
CA PHE A 443 11.42 31.09 4.35
C PHE A 443 12.35 31.26 5.55
N GLN A 444 12.79 32.49 5.85
CA GLN A 444 13.58 32.77 7.04
C GLN A 444 12.78 32.49 8.32
N ARG A 445 11.50 32.88 8.37
CA ARG A 445 10.60 32.53 9.48
C ARG A 445 10.47 31.02 9.67
N LEU A 446 10.37 30.25 8.57
CA LEU A 446 10.39 28.78 8.65
C LEU A 446 11.70 28.25 9.27
N ALA A 447 12.85 28.80 8.86
CA ALA A 447 14.16 28.42 9.40
C ALA A 447 14.39 28.85 10.86
N GLU A 448 13.63 29.85 11.36
CA GLU A 448 13.64 30.22 12.77
C GLU A 448 12.81 29.26 13.63
N GLN A 449 11.71 28.72 13.08
CA GLN A 449 10.79 27.83 13.79
C GLN A 449 11.20 26.36 13.72
N TYR A 450 11.84 25.96 12.61
CA TYR A 450 12.20 24.59 12.29
C TYR A 450 13.65 24.54 11.81
N PRO A 451 14.34 23.39 11.91
CA PRO A 451 15.73 23.24 11.45
C PRO A 451 15.90 23.25 9.92
N VAL A 452 14.98 23.87 9.19
CA VAL A 452 14.97 23.94 7.72
C VAL A 452 16.13 24.81 7.24
N THR A 453 16.95 24.23 6.37
CA THR A 453 18.11 24.90 5.76
C THR A 453 17.98 25.06 4.26
N TRP A 454 17.12 24.23 3.65
CA TRP A 454 16.92 24.16 2.21
C TRP A 454 15.44 24.20 1.86
N VAL A 455 15.14 24.70 0.68
CA VAL A 455 13.79 24.72 0.12
C VAL A 455 13.78 24.23 -1.32
N ILE A 456 12.69 23.59 -1.72
CA ILE A 456 12.40 23.29 -3.12
C ILE A 456 11.21 24.14 -3.55
N VAL A 457 11.45 25.04 -4.50
CA VAL A 457 10.46 26.01 -4.96
C VAL A 457 10.16 25.81 -6.44
N GLN A 458 8.91 26.08 -6.80
CA GLN A 458 8.43 26.04 -8.18
C GLN A 458 8.59 27.41 -8.84
N GLY A 459 8.79 27.43 -10.15
CA GLY A 459 8.83 28.69 -10.91
C GLY A 459 10.07 29.55 -10.65
N LEU A 460 9.88 30.87 -10.54
CA LEU A 460 10.94 31.83 -10.24
C LEU A 460 11.15 31.89 -8.72
N PRO A 461 12.34 31.53 -8.21
CA PRO A 461 12.62 31.60 -6.78
C PRO A 461 12.48 33.03 -6.24
N ALA A 462 12.03 33.16 -4.99
CA ALA A 462 12.03 34.45 -4.29
C ALA A 462 13.44 35.05 -4.28
N GLY A 463 13.53 36.37 -4.50
CA GLY A 463 14.79 37.09 -4.50
C GLY A 463 15.57 36.91 -3.19
N GLY A 464 16.87 36.67 -3.29
CA GLY A 464 17.77 36.46 -2.15
C GLY A 464 17.99 35.01 -1.73
N LEU A 465 17.22 34.05 -2.26
CA LEU A 465 17.56 32.63 -2.13
C LEU A 465 18.79 32.26 -2.97
N VAL A 466 19.62 31.34 -2.47
CA VAL A 466 20.78 30.83 -3.22
C VAL A 466 20.42 29.48 -3.81
N CYS A 467 20.19 29.42 -5.13
CA CYS A 467 19.68 28.22 -5.81
C CYS A 467 20.75 27.53 -6.68
N PRO A 468 21.57 26.62 -6.10
CA PRO A 468 22.62 25.92 -6.85
C PRO A 468 22.09 24.94 -7.91
N TYR A 469 20.82 24.56 -7.84
CA TYR A 469 20.19 23.68 -8.83
C TYR A 469 18.86 24.27 -9.31
N ARG A 470 18.64 24.16 -10.62
CA ARG A 470 17.38 24.53 -11.27
C ARG A 470 17.16 23.65 -12.49
N ASN A 471 15.93 23.23 -12.70
CA ASN A 471 15.49 22.59 -13.92
C ASN A 471 14.15 23.18 -14.40
N ALA A 472 13.49 22.51 -15.34
CA ALA A 472 12.24 22.98 -15.91
C ALA A 472 11.06 23.04 -14.92
N ALA A 473 11.09 22.26 -13.84
CA ALA A 473 10.00 22.19 -12.86
C ALA A 473 10.31 22.97 -11.58
N VAL A 474 11.52 22.81 -11.03
CA VAL A 474 11.86 23.29 -9.68
C VAL A 474 13.27 23.86 -9.58
N ALA A 475 13.47 24.67 -8.55
CA ALA A 475 14.78 25.08 -8.07
C ALA A 475 15.00 24.57 -6.64
N VAL A 476 16.21 24.10 -6.35
CA VAL A 476 16.64 23.72 -5.00
C VAL A 476 17.49 24.85 -4.48
N CYS A 477 17.07 25.45 -3.36
CA CYS A 477 17.66 26.67 -2.84
C CYS A 477 18.01 26.56 -1.35
N ARG A 478 19.09 27.24 -0.96
CA ARG A 478 19.48 27.41 0.44
C ARG A 478 18.88 28.70 0.98
N ILE A 479 18.38 28.64 2.21
CA ILE A 479 17.91 29.82 2.95
C ILE A 479 19.14 30.54 3.54
N PRO A 480 19.40 31.81 3.18
CA PRO A 480 20.50 32.58 3.78
C PRO A 480 20.30 32.76 5.29
N GLY A 481 21.37 32.53 6.05
CA GLY A 481 21.35 32.71 7.51
C GLY A 481 20.73 31.54 8.30
N ALA A 482 20.18 30.52 7.65
CA ALA A 482 19.68 29.33 8.33
C ALA A 482 20.84 28.53 8.96
N ALA A 483 20.82 28.39 10.28
CA ALA A 483 21.66 27.44 11.00
C ALA A 483 21.02 26.05 10.90
N GLY A 484 21.79 25.04 10.49
CA GLY A 484 21.31 23.65 10.47
C GLY A 484 21.01 23.11 11.86
N LEU A 485 20.78 21.80 11.97
CA LEU A 485 20.81 21.10 13.25
C LEU A 485 22.22 21.23 13.83
N GLY A 486 22.48 22.34 14.53
CA GLY A 486 23.71 22.55 15.27
C GLY A 486 23.89 21.36 16.20
N VAL A 487 25.07 20.74 16.14
CA VAL A 487 25.51 19.64 16.98
C VAL A 487 25.27 20.01 18.46
N ARG A 488 24.10 19.68 19.00
CA ARG A 488 23.83 19.64 20.43
C ARG A 488 24.01 18.18 20.86
N PHE A 489 25.25 17.76 21.05
CA PHE A 489 25.49 16.63 21.94
C PHE A 489 25.10 17.08 23.35
N PRO A 490 24.23 16.36 24.09
CA PRO A 490 24.13 16.59 25.53
C PRO A 490 25.50 16.31 26.17
N PRO A 491 25.92 17.09 27.18
CA PRO A 491 27.16 16.81 27.89
C PRO A 491 27.06 15.42 28.53
N SER A 492 28.19 14.71 28.43
CA SER A 492 28.49 13.35 28.88
C SER A 492 27.91 12.97 30.23
#